data_AF-A0A936PNZ6-F1
#
_entry.id   AF-A0A936PNZ6-F1
#
_cell.length_a   1.000
_cell.length_b   1.000
_cell.length_c   1.000
_cell.angle_alpha   90.00
_cell.angle_beta   90.00
_cell.angle_gamma   90.00
#
_symmetry.space_group_name_H-M   'P 1'
#
loop_
_entity.id
_entity.type
_entity.pdbx_description
1 polymer ?
#
loop_
_entity_poly.entity_id
_entity_poly.type
_entity_poly.pdbx_seq_one_letter_code
_entity_poly.pdbx_strand_id
1 'polypeptide(L)'
;MILGGLGLVQLLRGRDERPGQSLGLWLLGALFFVLALGTNGPLYEALYGLAAPLQRMWWPHRHLILSHLALFVVGAAALGRLKAPAWVSVALAASFTLAMRAQEEPVKVSQSVVALPPQTYAPLAKLPGEVLLQLPFSPKVASTQTPLIYQLYHQKKLLSGHAPWVDRVRPPEWDRLVAENSFLAGLLAYEEARLSGAWRFEAADLQTLIDQGFSHVVVDQEHYPLPLRGLFSGTQRLMEQLFGKPVHRGPRATVYATAGWTGRGEAQLPPWTWPPGVRPGDGSQALRAKRSASPTFDPAVHEGGPRR
;
A
#
# COMPACT_ATOMS: atom_id res chain seq x y z
N MET A 1 -6.73 -20.95 -17.11
CA MET A 1 -6.67 -19.81 -18.05
C MET A 1 -7.02 -20.18 -19.49
N ILE A 2 -6.59 -21.33 -20.03
CA ILE A 2 -6.85 -21.74 -21.43
C ILE A 2 -8.35 -21.97 -21.74
N LEU A 3 -9.13 -22.47 -20.77
CA LEU A 3 -10.59 -22.64 -20.93
C LEU A 3 -11.39 -21.32 -21.04
N GLY A 4 -10.84 -20.20 -20.55
CA GLY A 4 -11.47 -18.88 -20.68
C GLY A 4 -11.34 -18.28 -22.08
N GLY A 5 -10.23 -18.58 -22.78
CA GLY A 5 -9.97 -18.05 -24.12
C GLY A 5 -10.89 -18.62 -25.20
N LEU A 6 -11.18 -19.92 -25.14
CA LEU A 6 -12.10 -20.58 -26.07
C LEU A 6 -13.55 -20.11 -25.89
N GLY A 7 -14.00 -19.89 -24.65
CA GLY A 7 -15.32 -19.34 -24.35
C GLY A 7 -15.48 -17.90 -24.86
N LEU A 8 -14.44 -17.06 -24.72
CA LEU A 8 -14.46 -15.68 -25.22
C LEU A 8 -14.53 -15.63 -26.75
N VAL A 9 -13.79 -16.52 -27.45
CA VAL A 9 -13.83 -16.60 -28.92
C VAL A 9 -15.19 -17.08 -29.43
N GLN A 10 -15.84 -18.03 -28.74
CA GLN A 10 -17.19 -18.46 -29.09
C GLN A 10 -18.23 -17.36 -28.86
N LEU A 11 -18.10 -16.61 -27.76
CA LEU A 11 -18.93 -15.44 -27.47
C LEU A 11 -18.80 -14.34 -28.55
N LEU A 12 -17.56 -14.03 -28.94
CA LEU A 12 -17.25 -13.05 -30.00
C LEU A 12 -17.74 -13.50 -31.39
N ARG A 13 -17.94 -14.81 -31.60
CA ARG A 13 -18.49 -15.37 -32.85
C ARG A 13 -20.01 -15.41 -32.88
N GLY A 14 -20.71 -14.94 -31.84
CA GLY A 14 -22.17 -14.86 -31.80
C GLY A 14 -22.88 -16.22 -31.89
N ARG A 15 -22.17 -17.33 -31.66
CA ARG A 15 -22.73 -18.68 -31.65
C ARG A 15 -23.12 -19.04 -30.23
N ASP A 16 -24.22 -18.47 -29.76
CA ASP A 16 -24.76 -18.76 -28.44
C ASP A 16 -25.56 -20.07 -28.48
N GLU A 17 -24.89 -21.21 -28.66
CA GLU A 17 -25.53 -22.55 -28.61
C GLU A 17 -25.88 -22.97 -27.16
N ARG A 18 -25.52 -22.17 -26.16
CA ARG A 18 -25.69 -22.48 -24.73
C ARG A 18 -26.18 -21.26 -23.94
N PRO A 19 -27.51 -21.06 -23.81
CA PRO A 19 -28.08 -19.90 -23.11
C PRO A 19 -27.60 -19.72 -21.66
N GLY A 20 -27.13 -20.80 -21.00
CA GLY A 20 -26.54 -20.70 -19.65
C GLY A 20 -25.19 -19.97 -19.60
N GLN A 21 -24.40 -19.98 -20.69
CA GLN A 21 -23.09 -19.32 -20.73
C GLN A 21 -23.22 -17.79 -20.85
N SER A 22 -24.18 -17.32 -21.66
CA SER A 22 -24.45 -15.89 -21.75
C SER A 22 -24.98 -15.33 -20.43
N LEU A 23 -25.87 -16.05 -19.73
CA LEU A 23 -26.32 -15.64 -18.39
C LEU A 23 -25.15 -15.52 -17.39
N GLY A 24 -24.23 -16.49 -17.38
CA GLY A 24 -23.05 -16.45 -16.48
C GLY A 24 -22.15 -15.24 -16.74
N LEU A 25 -21.95 -14.85 -18.00
CA LEU A 25 -21.16 -13.68 -18.38
C LEU A 25 -21.86 -12.37 -18.07
N TRP A 26 -23.19 -12.30 -18.22
CA TRP A 26 -23.99 -11.17 -17.77
C TRP A 26 -23.93 -10.98 -16.26
N LEU A 27 -24.04 -12.06 -15.49
CA LEU A 27 -23.92 -12.01 -14.03
C LEU A 27 -22.51 -11.59 -13.60
N LEU A 28 -21.47 -12.09 -14.28
CA LEU A 28 -20.09 -11.70 -14.01
C LEU A 28 -19.83 -10.23 -14.36
N GLY A 29 -20.35 -9.75 -15.49
CA GLY A 29 -20.26 -8.35 -15.90
C GLY A 29 -21.02 -7.42 -14.94
N ALA A 30 -22.24 -7.79 -14.55
CA ALA A 30 -23.01 -7.05 -13.56
C ALA A 30 -22.28 -7.01 -12.20
N LEU A 31 -21.71 -8.12 -11.75
CA LEU A 31 -20.91 -8.19 -10.53
C LEU A 31 -19.72 -7.21 -10.60
N PHE A 32 -18.91 -7.25 -11.65
CA PHE A 32 -17.77 -6.34 -11.80
C PHE A 32 -18.18 -4.87 -11.96
N PHE A 33 -19.28 -4.59 -12.64
CA PHE A 33 -19.83 -3.25 -12.74
C PHE A 33 -20.25 -2.71 -11.37
N VAL A 34 -20.94 -3.54 -10.58
CA VAL A 34 -21.35 -3.21 -9.22
C VAL A 34 -20.13 -2.98 -8.31
N LEU A 35 -19.08 -3.80 -8.44
CA LEU A 35 -17.82 -3.60 -7.73
C LEU A 35 -17.15 -2.27 -8.14
N ALA A 36 -17.29 -1.86 -9.40
CA ALA A 36 -16.72 -0.62 -9.92
C ALA A 36 -17.44 0.66 -9.49
N LEU A 37 -18.71 0.59 -9.09
CA LEU A 37 -19.50 1.76 -8.70
C LEU A 37 -19.06 2.40 -7.38
N GLY A 38 -18.11 1.81 -6.65
CA GLY A 38 -17.38 2.52 -5.60
C GLY A 38 -17.08 1.71 -4.35
N THR A 39 -16.12 2.22 -3.59
CA THR A 39 -15.41 1.51 -2.51
C THR A 39 -16.10 1.52 -1.15
N ASN A 40 -17.32 2.04 -1.04
CA ASN A 40 -17.94 2.40 0.25
C ASN A 40 -19.40 1.92 0.42
N GLY A 41 -19.84 0.93 -0.35
CA GLY A 41 -21.18 0.36 -0.22
C GLY A 41 -21.21 -0.92 0.62
N PRO A 42 -22.31 -1.25 1.33
CA PRO A 42 -22.41 -2.50 2.09
C PRO A 42 -22.24 -3.75 1.20
N LEU A 43 -22.64 -3.66 -0.06
CA LEU A 43 -22.44 -4.73 -1.04
C LEU A 43 -20.96 -4.88 -1.45
N TYR A 44 -20.21 -3.77 -1.50
CA TYR A 44 -18.76 -3.78 -1.75
C TYR A 44 -18.04 -4.49 -0.61
N GLU A 45 -18.36 -4.16 0.64
CA GLU A 45 -17.78 -4.81 1.82
C GLU A 45 -18.16 -6.28 1.90
N ALA A 46 -19.41 -6.63 1.62
CA ALA A 46 -19.86 -8.02 1.60
C ALA A 46 -19.08 -8.84 0.57
N LEU A 47 -18.96 -8.36 -0.67
CA LEU A 47 -18.27 -9.07 -1.76
C LEU A 47 -16.76 -9.17 -1.53
N TYR A 48 -16.13 -8.08 -1.08
CA TYR A 48 -14.69 -8.09 -0.79
C TYR A 48 -14.34 -8.82 0.50
N GLY A 49 -15.29 -8.98 1.43
CA GLY A 49 -15.18 -9.78 2.65
C GLY A 49 -15.27 -11.30 2.43
N LEU A 50 -15.74 -11.77 1.26
CA LEU A 50 -15.94 -13.19 1.00
C LEU A 50 -14.64 -14.01 1.00
N ALA A 51 -13.51 -13.41 0.60
CA ALA A 51 -12.22 -14.09 0.54
C ALA A 51 -11.03 -13.12 0.60
N ALA A 52 -9.96 -13.52 1.28
CA ALA A 52 -8.73 -12.72 1.42
C ALA A 52 -8.12 -12.21 0.10
N PRO A 53 -8.12 -12.97 -1.02
CA PRO A 53 -7.63 -12.45 -2.31
C PRO A 53 -8.45 -11.28 -2.84
N LEU A 54 -9.76 -11.24 -2.58
CA LEU A 54 -10.63 -10.17 -3.02
C LEU A 54 -10.31 -8.88 -2.25
N GLN A 55 -10.09 -8.95 -0.93
CA GLN A 55 -9.70 -7.79 -0.11
C GLN A 55 -8.48 -7.03 -0.69
N ARG A 56 -7.60 -7.71 -1.42
CA ARG A 56 -6.42 -7.12 -2.09
C ARG A 56 -6.73 -6.38 -3.39
N MET A 57 -7.92 -6.51 -3.95
CA MET A 57 -8.34 -5.79 -5.17
C MET A 57 -8.90 -4.40 -4.88
N TRP A 58 -8.92 -3.95 -3.61
CA TRP A 58 -9.50 -2.69 -3.15
C TRP A 58 -9.00 -1.40 -3.83
N TRP A 59 -7.90 -1.45 -4.59
CA TRP A 59 -7.36 -0.31 -5.32
C TRP A 59 -8.34 0.20 -6.39
N PRO A 60 -8.76 1.47 -6.36
CA PRO A 60 -9.72 2.03 -7.33
C PRO A 60 -9.31 1.81 -8.80
N HIS A 61 -8.02 1.87 -9.12
CA HIS A 61 -7.53 1.59 -10.48
C HIS A 61 -7.74 0.14 -10.93
N ARG A 62 -7.70 -0.84 -10.01
CA ARG A 62 -8.01 -2.24 -10.37
C ARG A 62 -9.48 -2.39 -10.71
N HIS A 63 -10.35 -1.60 -10.07
CA HIS A 63 -11.77 -1.58 -10.38
C HIS A 63 -12.03 -1.02 -11.76
N LEU A 64 -11.34 0.06 -12.16
CA LEU A 64 -11.43 0.58 -13.53
C LEU A 64 -11.16 -0.53 -14.55
N ILE A 65 -10.06 -1.28 -14.43
CA ILE A 65 -9.77 -2.38 -15.36
C ILE A 65 -10.91 -3.40 -15.38
N LEU A 66 -11.47 -3.75 -14.22
CA LEU A 66 -12.56 -4.70 -14.11
C LEU A 66 -13.89 -4.19 -14.69
N SER A 67 -14.27 -2.92 -14.47
CA SER A 67 -15.46 -2.33 -15.09
C SER A 67 -15.32 -2.27 -16.60
N HIS A 68 -14.12 -1.96 -17.10
CA HIS A 68 -13.88 -1.92 -18.53
C HIS A 68 -13.97 -3.31 -19.18
N LEU A 69 -13.40 -4.34 -18.54
CA LEU A 69 -13.57 -5.72 -18.97
C LEU A 69 -15.05 -6.14 -18.93
N ALA A 70 -15.79 -5.74 -17.91
CA ALA A 70 -17.23 -6.02 -17.78
C ALA A 70 -18.04 -5.37 -18.90
N LEU A 71 -17.82 -4.08 -19.17
CA LEU A 71 -18.47 -3.35 -20.26
C LEU A 71 -18.14 -3.96 -21.62
N PHE A 72 -16.91 -4.41 -21.82
CA PHE A 72 -16.51 -5.11 -23.04
C PHE A 72 -17.27 -6.44 -23.22
N VAL A 73 -17.36 -7.25 -22.16
CA VAL A 73 -18.10 -8.53 -22.20
C VAL A 73 -19.59 -8.29 -22.48
N VAL A 74 -20.19 -7.31 -21.81
CA VAL A 74 -21.59 -6.92 -22.01
C VAL A 74 -21.84 -6.41 -23.43
N GLY A 75 -20.96 -5.53 -23.92
CA GLY A 75 -21.04 -4.99 -25.28
C GLY A 75 -20.90 -6.08 -26.34
N ALA A 76 -19.93 -6.98 -26.19
CA ALA A 76 -19.73 -8.13 -27.08
C ALA A 76 -20.95 -9.06 -27.08
N ALA A 77 -21.54 -9.35 -25.91
CA ALA A 77 -22.74 -10.17 -25.80
C ALA A 77 -23.97 -9.51 -26.44
N ALA A 78 -24.16 -8.20 -26.26
CA ALA A 78 -25.23 -7.44 -26.90
C ALA A 78 -25.10 -7.44 -28.43
N LEU A 79 -23.88 -7.20 -28.94
CA LEU A 79 -23.57 -7.26 -30.37
C LEU A 79 -23.81 -8.67 -30.96
N GLY A 80 -23.47 -9.72 -30.22
CA GLY A 80 -23.77 -11.10 -30.60
C GLY A 80 -25.27 -11.35 -30.77
N ARG A 81 -26.11 -10.86 -29.85
CA ARG A 81 -27.59 -10.96 -29.95
C ARG A 81 -28.15 -10.18 -31.13
N LEU A 82 -27.57 -9.02 -31.45
CA LEU A 82 -27.93 -8.22 -32.61
C LEU A 82 -27.42 -8.80 -33.94
N LYS A 83 -26.71 -9.95 -33.90
CA LYS A 83 -26.01 -10.54 -35.05
C LYS A 83 -25.10 -9.52 -35.75
N ALA A 84 -24.54 -8.60 -34.98
CA ALA A 84 -23.64 -7.60 -35.51
C ALA A 84 -22.41 -8.31 -36.11
N PRO A 85 -21.90 -7.84 -37.26
CA PRO A 85 -20.72 -8.42 -37.86
C PRO A 85 -19.52 -8.26 -36.92
N ALA A 86 -18.62 -9.25 -36.89
CA ALA A 86 -17.52 -9.33 -35.92
C ALA A 86 -16.62 -8.09 -35.87
N TRP A 87 -16.52 -7.34 -36.97
CA TRP A 87 -15.77 -6.09 -37.01
C TRP A 87 -16.34 -5.01 -36.08
N VAL A 88 -17.64 -5.05 -35.74
CA VAL A 88 -18.26 -4.11 -34.78
C VAL A 88 -17.76 -4.37 -33.37
N SER A 89 -17.57 -5.64 -32.98
CA SER A 89 -16.96 -5.99 -31.68
C SER A 89 -15.49 -5.56 -31.62
N VAL A 90 -14.76 -5.69 -32.72
CA VAL A 90 -13.38 -5.18 -32.85
C VAL A 90 -13.37 -3.65 -32.78
N ALA A 91 -14.31 -2.98 -33.46
CA ALA A 91 -14.46 -1.54 -33.43
C ALA A 91 -14.82 -1.03 -32.02
N LEU A 92 -15.63 -1.77 -31.25
CA LEU A 92 -15.96 -1.45 -29.87
C LEU A 92 -14.75 -1.63 -28.94
N ALA A 93 -13.96 -2.69 -29.13
CA ALA A 93 -12.69 -2.88 -28.42
C ALA A 93 -11.69 -1.75 -28.73
N ALA A 94 -11.60 -1.37 -30.01
CA ALA A 94 -10.72 -0.33 -30.49
C ALA A 94 -11.19 1.07 -30.07
N SER A 95 -12.48 1.36 -30.10
CA SER A 95 -13.07 2.62 -29.64
C SER A 95 -12.84 2.81 -28.15
N PHE A 96 -12.84 1.71 -27.38
CA PHE A 96 -12.46 1.76 -25.97
C PHE A 96 -10.99 2.17 -25.79
N THR A 97 -10.06 1.54 -26.53
CA THR A 97 -8.64 1.92 -26.51
C THR A 97 -8.43 3.37 -26.94
N LEU A 98 -9.18 3.83 -27.94
CA LEU A 98 -9.18 5.21 -28.44
C LEU A 98 -9.78 6.19 -27.43
N ALA A 99 -10.87 5.83 -26.73
CA ALA A 99 -11.49 6.66 -25.71
C ALA A 99 -10.57 6.84 -24.49
N MET A 100 -9.95 5.76 -24.01
CA MET A 100 -8.92 5.83 -22.97
C MET A 100 -7.72 6.69 -23.41
N ARG A 101 -7.31 6.57 -24.69
CA ARG A 101 -6.25 7.41 -25.24
C ARG A 101 -6.65 8.88 -25.35
N ALA A 102 -7.91 9.17 -25.69
CA ALA A 102 -8.44 10.53 -25.82
C ALA A 102 -8.69 11.21 -24.47
N GLN A 103 -8.99 10.44 -23.41
CA GLN A 103 -9.11 10.93 -22.04
C GLN A 103 -7.76 11.18 -21.35
N GLU A 104 -6.64 10.92 -22.04
CA GLU A 104 -5.27 10.95 -21.50
C GLU A 104 -5.03 10.03 -20.28
N GLU A 105 -5.97 9.15 -19.95
CA GLU A 105 -5.95 8.18 -18.84
C GLU A 105 -6.39 6.80 -19.38
N PRO A 106 -5.62 5.68 -19.29
CA PRO A 106 -4.41 5.36 -18.54
C PRO A 106 -3.29 4.85 -19.49
N VAL A 107 -3.27 5.29 -20.75
CA VAL A 107 -2.20 4.92 -21.70
C VAL A 107 -0.93 5.71 -21.39
N LYS A 108 -1.10 6.97 -20.96
CA LYS A 108 -0.13 7.58 -20.07
C LYS A 108 -0.39 6.94 -18.71
N VAL A 109 0.37 5.90 -18.37
CA VAL A 109 0.62 5.66 -16.95
C VAL A 109 1.10 7.02 -16.48
N SER A 110 0.32 7.69 -15.63
CA SER A 110 0.87 8.73 -14.78
C SER A 110 1.95 8.00 -14.00
N GLN A 111 3.14 7.91 -14.61
CA GLN A 111 4.36 7.66 -13.91
C GLN A 111 4.32 8.83 -12.97
N SER A 112 3.86 8.57 -11.75
CA SER A 112 4.20 9.42 -10.63
C SER A 112 5.69 9.61 -10.85
N VAL A 113 6.07 10.83 -11.24
CA VAL A 113 7.43 11.13 -11.73
C VAL A 113 8.26 11.09 -10.47
N VAL A 114 8.39 9.91 -9.92
CA VAL A 114 9.13 9.72 -8.73
C VAL A 114 10.57 9.96 -9.20
N ALA A 115 11.27 10.90 -8.57
CA ALA A 115 12.72 10.97 -8.71
C ALA A 115 13.27 9.64 -8.17
N LEU A 116 13.49 8.67 -9.06
CA LEU A 116 13.77 7.30 -8.70
C LEU A 116 15.23 6.92 -8.85
N PRO A 117 15.76 6.16 -7.88
CA PRO A 117 15.25 5.98 -6.51
C PRO A 117 15.44 7.26 -5.66
N PRO A 118 14.61 7.52 -4.63
CA PRO A 118 14.96 8.55 -3.66
C PRO A 118 16.34 8.22 -3.07
N GLN A 119 17.20 9.22 -2.93
CA GLN A 119 18.62 9.03 -2.58
C GLN A 119 18.83 8.17 -1.32
N THR A 120 17.87 8.17 -0.40
CA THR A 120 17.93 7.39 0.85
C THR A 120 17.64 5.89 0.67
N TYR A 121 16.88 5.49 -0.36
CA TYR A 121 16.42 4.11 -0.51
C TYR A 121 17.31 3.24 -1.41
N ALA A 122 18.04 3.83 -2.36
CA ALA A 122 18.99 3.07 -3.19
C ALA A 122 20.09 2.38 -2.37
N PRO A 123 20.69 3.03 -1.35
CA PRO A 123 21.69 2.39 -0.50
C PRO A 123 21.12 1.25 0.35
N LEU A 124 19.84 1.34 0.75
CA LEU A 124 19.18 0.30 1.56
C LEU A 124 19.16 -1.06 0.86
N ALA A 125 19.02 -1.09 -0.46
CA ALA A 125 19.06 -2.33 -1.25
C ALA A 125 20.36 -3.11 -1.07
N LYS A 126 21.47 -2.41 -0.78
CA LYS A 126 22.80 -3.00 -0.64
C LYS A 126 23.11 -3.46 0.79
N LEU A 127 22.30 -3.05 1.78
CA LEU A 127 22.49 -3.47 3.17
C LEU A 127 22.08 -4.94 3.35
N PRO A 128 22.67 -5.68 4.31
CA PRO A 128 22.34 -7.09 4.53
C PRO A 128 20.91 -7.32 5.08
N GLY A 129 20.46 -8.56 5.02
CA GLY A 129 19.17 -9.04 5.55
C GLY A 129 17.96 -8.77 4.66
N GLU A 130 16.85 -9.46 4.97
CA GLU A 130 15.68 -9.51 4.09
C GLU A 130 14.52 -8.65 4.58
N VAL A 131 14.47 -8.33 5.87
CA VAL A 131 13.31 -7.70 6.50
C VAL A 131 13.71 -6.36 7.12
N LEU A 132 12.88 -5.34 6.88
CA LEU A 132 12.99 -4.03 7.52
C LEU A 132 11.81 -3.81 8.47
N LEU A 133 12.12 -3.24 9.63
CA LEU A 133 11.12 -2.56 10.44
C LEU A 133 11.10 -1.07 10.05
N GLN A 134 10.08 -0.66 9.30
CA GLN A 134 9.92 0.73 8.90
C GLN A 134 8.96 1.45 9.83
N LEU A 135 9.42 2.57 10.39
CA LEU A 135 8.68 3.40 11.31
C LEU A 135 8.14 4.67 10.59
N PRO A 136 6.94 5.14 10.96
CA PRO A 136 6.12 4.64 12.04
C PRO A 136 5.42 3.32 11.69
N PHE A 137 5.25 2.49 12.72
CA PHE A 137 4.67 1.17 12.65
C PHE A 137 3.14 1.15 12.81
N SER A 138 2.60 2.08 13.61
CA SER A 138 1.22 2.12 14.03
C SER A 138 0.29 2.56 12.89
N PRO A 139 -0.79 1.79 12.63
CA PRO A 139 -1.87 2.19 11.72
C PRO A 139 -2.41 3.60 11.99
N LYS A 140 -2.39 4.06 13.25
CA LYS A 140 -3.00 5.33 13.67
C LYS A 140 -2.18 6.56 13.28
N VAL A 141 -0.88 6.40 13.09
CA VAL A 141 0.04 7.48 12.65
C VAL A 141 0.37 7.37 11.17
N ALA A 142 0.12 6.21 10.57
CA ALA A 142 0.33 5.99 9.16
C ALA A 142 -0.56 6.91 8.32
N SER A 143 0.06 7.58 7.35
CA SER A 143 -0.63 8.49 6.45
C SER A 143 -0.46 8.12 4.97
N THR A 144 0.55 7.33 4.60
CA THR A 144 1.03 7.27 3.22
C THR A 144 1.29 5.86 2.70
N GLN A 145 0.99 5.61 1.42
CA GLN A 145 1.25 4.34 0.73
C GLN A 145 2.68 4.25 0.20
N THR A 146 3.51 5.26 0.48
CA THR A 146 4.91 5.31 0.04
C THR A 146 5.77 4.12 0.43
N PRO A 147 5.57 3.42 1.57
CA PRO A 147 6.26 2.17 1.85
C PRO A 147 6.18 1.17 0.69
N LEU A 148 5.04 1.07 0.01
CA LEU A 148 4.86 0.18 -1.14
C LEU A 148 5.81 0.51 -2.29
N ILE A 149 5.89 1.80 -2.62
CA ILE A 149 6.72 2.29 -3.72
C ILE A 149 8.19 2.10 -3.34
N TYR A 150 8.56 2.40 -2.09
CA TYR A 150 9.93 2.26 -1.60
C TYR A 150 10.40 0.81 -1.54
N GLN A 151 9.48 -0.14 -1.32
CA GLN A 151 9.77 -1.57 -1.39
C GLN A 151 10.36 -1.99 -2.75
N LEU A 152 9.95 -1.34 -3.84
CA LEU A 152 10.51 -1.61 -5.17
C LEU A 152 11.99 -1.22 -5.30
N TYR A 153 12.46 -0.23 -4.53
CA TYR A 153 13.85 0.24 -4.57
C TYR A 153 14.74 -0.49 -3.59
N HIS A 154 14.28 -0.68 -2.35
CA HIS A 154 15.10 -1.33 -1.33
C HIS A 154 14.99 -2.87 -1.35
N GLN A 155 14.00 -3.44 -2.06
CA GLN A 155 13.83 -4.89 -2.28
C GLN A 155 13.78 -5.75 -1.00
N LYS A 156 13.31 -5.17 0.11
CA LYS A 156 13.20 -5.86 1.42
C LYS A 156 11.74 -6.04 1.81
N LYS A 157 11.44 -7.08 2.59
CA LYS A 157 10.12 -7.32 3.18
C LYS A 157 9.84 -6.26 4.24
N LEU A 158 8.60 -5.77 4.31
CA LEU A 158 8.13 -4.80 5.30
C LEU A 158 7.13 -5.47 6.23
N LEU A 159 7.35 -5.42 7.54
CA LEU A 159 6.42 -5.98 8.52
C LEU A 159 5.07 -5.24 8.53
N SER A 160 5.07 -3.92 8.41
CA SER A 160 3.85 -3.09 8.38
C SER A 160 3.12 -3.15 7.03
N GLY A 161 3.69 -3.82 6.03
CA GLY A 161 3.10 -3.92 4.70
C GLY A 161 3.03 -2.57 3.97
N HIS A 162 2.08 -2.48 3.04
CA HIS A 162 2.03 -1.42 2.04
C HIS A 162 1.10 -0.25 2.39
N ALA A 163 0.12 -0.49 3.27
CA ALA A 163 -0.87 0.50 3.71
C ALA A 163 -1.20 0.24 5.19
N PRO A 164 -0.31 0.62 6.12
CA PRO A 164 -0.42 0.20 7.51
C PRO A 164 -1.73 0.60 8.22
N TRP A 165 -2.44 1.63 7.72
CA TRP A 165 -3.73 2.07 8.28
C TRP A 165 -4.95 1.29 7.79
N VAL A 166 -4.81 0.35 6.85
CA VAL A 166 -5.95 -0.36 6.26
C VAL A 166 -6.15 -1.69 6.99
N ASP A 167 -6.97 -1.67 8.03
CA ASP A 167 -7.20 -2.83 8.92
C ASP A 167 -7.73 -4.05 8.15
N ARG A 168 -8.61 -3.83 7.17
CA ARG A 168 -9.24 -4.93 6.40
C ARG A 168 -8.28 -5.75 5.53
N VAL A 169 -7.06 -5.27 5.25
CA VAL A 169 -6.05 -6.04 4.50
C VAL A 169 -4.91 -6.54 5.38
N ARG A 170 -4.96 -6.22 6.68
CA ARG A 170 -3.99 -6.68 7.67
C ARG A 170 -4.33 -8.13 8.06
N PRO A 171 -3.36 -9.05 7.99
CA PRO A 171 -3.60 -10.43 8.41
C PRO A 171 -3.72 -10.50 9.95
N PRO A 172 -4.61 -11.35 10.51
CA PRO A 172 -4.75 -11.52 11.96
C PRO A 172 -3.44 -11.96 12.65
N GLU A 173 -2.55 -12.64 11.93
CA GLU A 173 -1.23 -13.05 12.41
C GLU A 173 -0.34 -11.86 12.75
N TRP A 174 -0.53 -10.71 12.10
CA TRP A 174 0.17 -9.48 12.45
C TRP A 174 -0.27 -8.98 13.84
N ASP A 175 -1.58 -8.96 14.10
CA ASP A 175 -2.13 -8.51 15.38
C ASP A 175 -1.67 -9.42 16.52
N ARG A 176 -1.63 -10.74 16.27
CA ARG A 176 -1.06 -11.71 17.19
C ARG A 176 0.42 -11.46 17.45
N LEU A 177 1.24 -11.32 16.40
CA LEU A 177 2.67 -11.05 16.54
C LEU A 177 2.94 -9.79 17.35
N VAL A 178 2.18 -8.71 17.13
CA VAL A 178 2.33 -7.47 17.89
C VAL A 178 1.91 -7.65 19.35
N ALA A 179 0.84 -8.40 19.63
CA ALA A 179 0.38 -8.66 20.99
C ALA A 179 1.34 -9.57 21.78
N GLU A 180 1.97 -10.54 21.11
CA GLU A 180 2.88 -11.52 21.71
C GLU A 180 4.33 -11.01 21.82
N ASN A 181 4.68 -9.92 21.14
CA ASN A 181 6.02 -9.35 21.16
C ASN A 181 6.03 -7.99 21.89
N SER A 182 6.56 -7.97 23.12
CA SER A 182 6.57 -6.78 23.99
C SER A 182 7.35 -5.60 23.41
N PHE A 183 8.33 -5.86 22.54
CA PHE A 183 9.05 -4.80 21.80
C PHE A 183 8.12 -4.10 20.79
N LEU A 184 7.42 -4.88 19.95
CA LEU A 184 6.47 -4.32 18.97
C LEU A 184 5.26 -3.67 19.66
N ALA A 185 4.72 -4.29 20.70
CA ALA A 185 3.62 -3.72 21.49
C ALA A 185 4.01 -2.36 22.11
N GLY A 186 5.23 -2.26 22.64
CA GLY A 186 5.76 -1.02 23.21
C GLY A 186 5.97 0.08 22.18
N LEU A 187 6.53 -0.26 21.00
CA LEU A 187 6.63 0.68 19.88
C LEU A 187 5.24 1.19 19.44
N LEU A 188 4.26 0.29 19.31
CA LEU A 188 2.89 0.65 18.96
C LEU A 188 2.28 1.58 20.02
N ALA A 189 2.41 1.25 21.30
CA ALA A 189 1.88 2.07 22.40
C ALA A 189 2.56 3.45 22.46
N TYR A 190 3.87 3.50 22.20
CA TYR A 190 4.62 4.75 22.12
C TYR A 190 4.13 5.64 20.97
N GLU A 191 3.98 5.08 19.77
CA GLU A 191 3.48 5.80 18.59
C GLU A 191 2.00 6.21 18.69
N GLU A 192 1.26 5.65 19.64
CA GLU A 192 -0.10 6.08 19.96
C GLU A 192 -0.19 7.09 21.11
N ALA A 193 0.96 7.54 21.63
CA ALA A 193 1.08 8.38 22.83
C ALA A 193 0.46 7.76 24.09
N ARG A 194 0.39 6.42 24.15
CA ARG A 194 -0.08 5.65 25.32
C ARG A 194 1.06 5.27 26.27
N LEU A 195 2.30 5.44 25.85
CA LEU A 195 3.49 5.08 26.60
C LEU A 195 4.53 6.18 26.51
N SER A 196 5.15 6.52 27.64
CA SER A 196 6.29 7.45 27.75
C SER A 196 7.10 7.13 28.99
N GLY A 197 8.31 7.66 29.12
CA GLY A 197 9.14 7.41 30.30
C GLY A 197 9.95 6.12 30.17
N ALA A 198 10.19 5.44 31.30
CA ALA A 198 10.90 4.16 31.29
C ALA A 198 10.04 3.08 30.62
N TRP A 199 10.59 2.45 29.59
CA TRP A 199 9.99 1.34 28.88
C TRP A 199 10.84 0.10 29.02
N ARG A 200 10.20 -1.00 29.39
CA ARG A 200 10.79 -2.33 29.48
C ARG A 200 10.10 -3.27 28.49
N PHE A 201 10.89 -4.11 27.83
CA PHE A 201 10.46 -5.17 26.95
C PHE A 201 11.36 -6.39 27.16
N GLU A 202 10.87 -7.57 26.81
CA GLU A 202 11.65 -8.80 26.92
C GLU A 202 12.75 -8.81 25.85
N ALA A 203 14.00 -9.00 26.26
CA ALA A 203 15.11 -9.08 25.31
C ALA A 203 14.91 -10.23 24.29
N ALA A 204 14.30 -11.34 24.72
CA ALA A 204 13.97 -12.47 23.85
C ALA A 204 13.03 -12.09 22.70
N ASP A 205 12.14 -11.11 22.89
CA ASP A 205 11.22 -10.66 21.86
C ASP A 205 11.93 -9.92 20.73
N LEU A 206 12.88 -9.02 21.07
CA LEU A 206 13.69 -8.35 20.06
C LEU A 206 14.66 -9.32 19.38
N GLN A 207 15.26 -10.24 20.14
CA GLN A 207 16.11 -11.29 19.56
C GLN A 207 15.33 -12.16 18.57
N THR A 208 14.10 -12.54 18.90
CA THR A 208 13.23 -13.32 17.99
C THR A 208 13.01 -12.60 16.66
N LEU A 209 12.82 -11.28 16.67
CA LEU A 209 12.73 -10.49 15.44
C LEU A 209 14.05 -10.51 14.66
N ILE A 210 15.18 -10.34 15.35
CA ILE A 210 16.50 -10.39 14.70
C ILE A 210 16.72 -11.76 14.03
N ASP A 211 16.37 -12.85 14.72
CA ASP A 211 16.48 -14.23 14.22
C ASP A 211 15.55 -14.48 13.03
N GLN A 212 14.40 -13.80 12.96
CA GLN A 212 13.50 -13.78 11.81
C GLN A 212 14.00 -12.94 10.63
N GLY A 213 15.21 -12.35 10.73
CA GLY A 213 15.86 -11.62 9.65
C GLY A 213 15.60 -10.12 9.63
N PHE A 214 15.06 -9.55 10.71
CA PHE A 214 14.95 -8.09 10.88
C PHE A 214 16.32 -7.49 11.14
N SER A 215 16.98 -7.05 10.07
CA SER A 215 18.37 -6.57 10.13
C SER A 215 18.47 -5.06 10.34
N HIS A 216 17.44 -4.29 9.98
CA HIS A 216 17.47 -2.84 10.09
C HIS A 216 16.13 -2.25 10.49
N VAL A 217 16.21 -1.13 11.20
CA VAL A 217 15.08 -0.24 11.50
C VAL A 217 15.25 1.05 10.71
N VAL A 218 14.21 1.46 9.99
CA VAL A 218 14.21 2.68 9.16
C VAL A 218 13.22 3.68 9.76
N VAL A 219 13.70 4.86 10.13
CA VAL A 219 12.85 5.98 10.54
C VAL A 219 12.82 6.99 9.39
N ASP A 220 11.70 7.04 8.65
CA ASP A 220 11.55 7.94 7.50
C ASP A 220 10.61 9.12 7.83
N GLN A 221 11.15 10.33 7.78
CA GLN A 221 10.43 11.57 7.98
C GLN A 221 9.21 11.71 7.06
N GLU A 222 9.24 11.16 5.85
CA GLU A 222 8.09 11.25 4.92
C GLU A 222 6.86 10.50 5.40
N HIS A 223 7.06 9.54 6.30
CA HIS A 223 5.96 8.77 6.88
C HIS A 223 5.35 9.47 8.10
N TYR A 224 5.99 10.52 8.61
CA TYR A 224 5.49 11.35 9.71
C TYR A 224 4.90 12.66 9.17
N PRO A 225 3.59 12.91 9.36
CA PRO A 225 2.99 14.21 9.11
C PRO A 225 3.69 15.33 9.90
N LEU A 226 3.72 16.56 9.36
CA LEU A 226 4.42 17.69 9.98
C LEU A 226 4.03 17.95 11.45
N PRO A 227 2.74 17.86 11.84
CA PRO A 227 2.36 18.02 13.24
C PRO A 227 3.00 16.98 14.18
N LEU A 228 3.37 15.80 13.68
CA LEU A 228 3.97 14.72 14.45
C LEU A 228 5.51 14.79 14.54
N ARG A 229 6.11 15.97 14.33
CA ARG A 229 7.57 16.16 14.46
C ARG A 229 8.15 15.68 15.80
N GLY A 230 7.37 15.82 16.88
CA GLY A 230 7.77 15.37 18.22
C GLY A 230 7.92 13.86 18.29
N LEU A 231 6.97 13.11 17.69
CA LEU A 231 7.06 11.67 17.55
C LEU A 231 8.28 11.29 16.71
N PHE A 232 8.48 11.89 15.53
CA PHE A 232 9.64 11.60 14.67
C PHE A 232 10.97 11.74 15.40
N SER A 233 11.22 12.90 16.03
CA SER A 233 12.45 13.13 16.79
C SER A 233 12.57 12.21 18.01
N GLY A 234 11.45 11.89 18.66
CA GLY A 234 11.41 10.93 19.75
C GLY A 234 11.79 9.51 19.31
N THR A 235 11.26 9.06 18.18
CA THR A 235 11.58 7.76 17.57
C THR A 235 13.04 7.67 17.17
N GLN A 236 13.62 8.72 16.56
CA GLN A 236 15.06 8.72 16.22
C GLN A 236 15.95 8.56 17.47
N ARG A 237 15.63 9.28 18.56
CA ARG A 237 16.35 9.14 19.83
C ARG A 237 16.20 7.76 20.45
N LEU A 238 14.99 7.19 20.40
CA LEU A 238 14.73 5.84 20.86
C LEU A 238 15.57 4.81 20.08
N MET A 239 15.59 4.91 18.74
CA MET A 239 16.38 4.01 17.91
C MET A 239 17.88 4.15 18.16
N GLU A 240 18.36 5.38 18.39
CA GLU A 240 19.77 5.62 18.74
C GLU A 240 20.14 5.06 20.12
N GLN A 241 19.23 5.14 21.10
CA GLN A 241 19.43 4.50 22.41
C GLN A 241 19.52 2.97 22.31
N LEU A 242 18.65 2.36 21.50
CA LEU A 242 18.56 0.91 21.38
C LEU A 242 19.67 0.31 20.52
N PHE A 243 19.98 0.94 19.39
CA PHE A 243 20.83 0.37 18.33
C PHE A 243 22.14 1.16 18.11
N GLY A 244 22.36 2.25 18.85
CA GLY A 244 23.54 3.10 18.72
C GLY A 244 23.51 3.98 17.47
N LYS A 245 24.70 4.28 16.92
CA LYS A 245 24.83 5.17 15.77
C LYS A 245 24.18 4.56 14.53
N PRO A 246 23.46 5.36 13.72
CA PRO A 246 22.86 4.85 12.49
C PRO A 246 23.93 4.47 11.46
N VAL A 247 23.66 3.39 10.73
CA VAL A 247 24.52 2.89 9.64
C VAL A 247 24.34 3.68 8.35
N HIS A 248 23.22 4.39 8.21
CA HIS A 248 22.98 5.31 7.11
C HIS A 248 22.12 6.50 7.57
N ARG A 249 22.51 7.71 7.18
CA ARG A 249 21.74 8.94 7.34
C ARG A 249 21.52 9.57 5.97
N GLY A 250 20.31 9.42 5.44
CA GLY A 250 19.89 10.16 4.25
C GLY A 250 19.25 11.51 4.63
N PRO A 251 18.86 12.33 3.64
CA PRO A 251 18.19 13.60 3.89
C PRO A 251 16.88 13.48 4.68
N ARG A 252 16.20 12.32 4.61
CA ARG A 252 14.86 12.13 5.17
C ARG A 252 14.65 10.85 5.95
N ALA A 253 15.45 9.81 5.69
CA ALA A 253 15.40 8.59 6.49
C ALA A 253 16.73 8.31 7.18
N THR A 254 16.62 7.77 8.38
CA THR A 254 17.75 7.28 9.18
C THR A 254 17.61 5.78 9.37
N VAL A 255 18.71 5.06 9.20
CA VAL A 255 18.74 3.60 9.21
C VAL A 255 19.65 3.13 10.34
N TYR A 256 19.10 2.26 11.18
CA TYR A 256 19.79 1.66 12.31
C TYR A 256 19.93 0.16 12.06
N ALA A 257 21.10 -0.42 12.34
CA ALA A 257 21.29 -1.86 12.24
C ALA A 257 20.91 -2.52 13.57
N THR A 258 20.11 -3.58 13.53
CA THR A 258 19.73 -4.32 14.74
C THR A 258 20.91 -5.01 15.40
N ALA A 259 21.98 -5.30 14.64
CA ALA A 259 23.26 -5.77 15.16
C ALA A 259 23.94 -4.79 16.14
N GLY A 260 23.52 -3.51 16.17
CA GLY A 260 23.98 -2.54 17.17
C GLY A 260 23.27 -2.64 18.52
N TRP A 261 22.27 -3.51 18.66
CA TRP A 261 21.57 -3.73 19.92
C TRP A 261 22.48 -4.40 20.95
N THR A 262 22.49 -3.86 22.16
CA THR A 262 23.40 -4.29 23.25
C THR A 262 22.82 -5.42 24.12
N GLY A 263 21.67 -5.97 23.76
CA GLY A 263 20.95 -6.97 24.57
C GLY A 263 20.07 -6.38 25.68
N ARG A 264 20.04 -5.05 25.84
CA ARG A 264 19.21 -4.38 26.87
C ARG A 264 17.73 -4.39 26.48
N GLY A 265 16.88 -4.88 27.40
CA GLY A 265 15.42 -4.86 27.31
C GLY A 265 14.78 -3.60 27.89
N GLU A 266 15.49 -2.48 27.94
CA GLU A 266 14.97 -1.24 28.50
C GLU A 266 15.44 0.00 27.71
N ALA A 267 14.57 1.00 27.65
CA ALA A 267 14.82 2.28 27.00
C ALA A 267 14.04 3.40 27.68
N GLN A 268 14.44 4.64 27.40
CA GLN A 268 13.76 5.85 27.85
C GLN A 268 13.01 6.43 26.67
N LEU A 269 11.68 6.38 26.72
CA LEU A 269 10.79 6.93 25.71
C LEU A 269 10.66 8.45 25.90
N PRO A 270 11.10 9.26 24.92
CA PRO A 270 10.89 10.70 24.97
C PRO A 270 9.39 11.02 24.97
N PRO A 271 8.87 11.85 25.89
CA PRO A 271 7.45 12.15 25.92
C PRO A 271 7.02 12.91 24.65
N TRP A 272 5.84 12.58 24.14
CA TRP A 272 5.15 13.33 23.09
C TRP A 272 3.64 13.13 23.22
N THR A 273 2.86 14.01 22.60
CA THR A 273 1.38 13.97 22.65
C THR A 273 0.79 14.29 21.28
N TRP A 274 -0.45 13.84 21.06
CA TRP A 274 -1.21 14.22 19.87
C TRP A 274 -1.40 15.75 19.78
N PRO A 275 -1.03 16.37 18.64
CA PRO A 275 -1.29 17.78 18.44
C PRO A 275 -2.80 18.06 18.34
N PRO A 276 -3.27 19.24 18.80
CA PRO A 276 -4.67 19.63 18.63
C PRO A 276 -5.11 19.59 17.17
N GLY A 277 -6.30 19.05 16.90
CA GLY A 277 -6.88 18.98 15.55
C GLY A 277 -6.32 17.86 14.65
N VAL A 278 -5.33 17.09 15.10
CA VAL A 278 -4.90 15.88 14.38
C VAL A 278 -5.83 14.73 14.73
N ARG A 279 -6.48 14.15 13.71
CA ARG A 279 -7.28 12.94 13.87
C ARG A 279 -6.43 11.71 13.53
N PRO A 280 -6.20 10.78 14.48
CA PRO A 280 -5.52 9.53 14.21
C PRO A 280 -6.26 8.70 13.14
N GLY A 281 -5.52 7.85 12.44
CA GLY A 281 -6.11 6.83 11.58
C GLY A 281 -6.97 5.86 12.41
N ASP A 282 -8.00 5.31 11.78
CA ASP A 282 -9.02 4.47 12.44
C ASP A 282 -9.16 3.07 11.80
N GLY A 283 -8.20 2.65 11.00
CA GLY A 283 -8.25 1.37 10.29
C GLY A 283 -9.00 1.42 8.96
N SER A 284 -9.87 2.43 8.78
CA SER A 284 -10.59 2.69 7.52
C SER A 284 -10.02 3.90 6.79
N GLN A 285 -9.56 4.90 7.55
CA GLN A 285 -9.01 6.13 7.05
C GLN A 285 -7.59 6.33 7.59
N ALA A 286 -6.73 6.82 6.72
CA ALA A 286 -5.39 7.25 7.10
C ALA A 286 -5.47 8.48 8.02
N LEU A 287 -4.39 8.73 8.77
CA LEU A 287 -4.26 9.95 9.55
C LEU A 287 -4.46 11.19 8.66
N ARG A 288 -5.32 12.12 9.11
CA ARG A 288 -5.61 13.39 8.42
C ARG A 288 -4.77 14.53 9.00
N ALA A 289 -3.67 14.87 8.33
CA ALA A 289 -2.81 15.99 8.70
C ALA A 289 -1.98 16.49 7.51
N LYS A 290 -1.46 17.72 7.63
CA LYS A 290 -0.53 18.30 6.65
C LYS A 290 0.76 17.48 6.60
N ARG A 291 1.20 17.14 5.39
CA ARG A 291 2.46 16.41 5.14
C ARG A 291 3.57 17.36 4.72
N SER A 292 4.81 16.92 4.95
CA SER A 292 5.97 17.52 4.30
C SER A 292 5.84 17.34 2.79
N ALA A 293 6.36 18.31 2.03
CA ALA A 293 6.52 18.11 0.59
C ALA A 293 7.39 16.87 0.39
N SER A 294 6.92 15.88 -0.37
CA SER A 294 7.71 14.71 -0.70
C SER A 294 8.35 14.95 -2.07
N PRO A 295 9.69 14.99 -2.22
CA PRO A 295 10.37 15.14 -3.51
C PRO A 295 10.09 13.96 -4.44
N THR A 296 9.54 12.88 -3.89
CA THR A 296 9.02 11.71 -4.61
C THR A 296 7.70 12.02 -5.30
N PHE A 297 6.94 13.03 -4.84
CA PHE A 297 5.62 13.42 -5.37
C PHE A 297 5.45 14.93 -5.52
N ASP A 298 6.51 15.74 -5.45
CA ASP A 298 6.43 17.20 -5.48
C ASP A 298 6.51 17.66 -6.95
N PRO A 299 5.39 18.10 -7.56
CA PRO A 299 5.40 18.52 -8.97
C PRO A 299 6.37 19.68 -9.23
N ALA A 300 6.65 20.53 -8.23
CA ALA A 300 7.55 21.68 -8.40
C ALA A 300 9.03 21.28 -8.55
N VAL A 301 9.43 20.10 -8.05
CA VAL A 301 10.78 19.55 -8.28
C VAL A 301 10.94 19.08 -9.73
N HIS A 302 9.84 18.78 -10.41
CA HIS A 302 9.84 18.20 -11.76
C HIS A 302 9.56 19.21 -12.87
N GLU A 303 8.96 20.36 -12.55
CA GLU A 303 8.83 21.49 -13.47
C GLU A 303 10.09 22.36 -13.56
N GLY A 304 11.17 21.96 -12.88
CA GLY A 304 12.51 22.55 -12.97
C GLY A 304 13.23 22.30 -14.31
N GLY A 305 12.54 22.55 -15.44
CA GLY A 305 13.26 22.97 -16.64
C GLY A 305 14.13 24.18 -16.30
N PRO A 306 15.29 24.37 -16.96
CA PRO A 306 16.17 25.49 -16.66
C PRO A 306 15.36 26.77 -16.72
N ARG A 307 15.27 27.47 -15.58
CA ARG A 307 14.77 28.85 -15.55
C ARG A 307 15.76 29.65 -16.39
N ARG A 308 15.37 29.94 -17.63
CA ARG A 308 16.03 30.95 -18.45
C ARG A 308 15.68 32.33 -17.93
#